data_AF-A9F429-F1
#
_entry.id   AF-A9F429-F1
#
_cell.length_a   1.000
_cell.length_b   1.000
_cell.length_c   1.000
_cell.angle_alpha   90.00
_cell.angle_beta   90.00
_cell.angle_gamma   90.00
#
_symmetry.space_group_name_H-M   'P 1'
#
loop_
_entity.id
_entity.type
_entity.pdbx_description
1 polymer ?
#
loop_
_entity_poly.entity_id
_entity_poly.type
_entity_poly.pdbx_seq_one_letter_code
_entity_poly.pdbx_strand_id
1 'polypeptide(L)'
;MSGLATWHALAELWSVLTRLPKPARASPEQALQVVRRVRSVYDVRPVDPAVYDEALQRCTDRLLSSGVLFDALHLVAAEHAGADALVTFNGSDFLRLTAPSSPRIVIPPYPPEVTL
;
A
#
# COMPACT_ATOMS: atom_id res chain seq x y z
N MET A 1 1.67 9.55 16.65
CA MET A 1 2.08 9.22 15.26
C MET A 1 0.88 9.42 14.37
N SER A 2 0.99 10.19 13.29
CA SER A 2 -0.06 10.30 12.29
C SER A 2 0.19 9.23 11.23
N GLY A 3 -0.81 8.41 10.92
CA GLY A 3 -0.74 7.50 9.77
C GLY A 3 -1.33 8.17 8.53
N LEU A 4 -0.78 7.86 7.35
CA LEU A 4 -1.32 8.30 6.06
C LEU A 4 -1.77 7.11 5.23
N ALA A 5 -2.82 7.30 4.42
CA ALA A 5 -3.23 6.37 3.38
C ALA A 5 -3.64 7.15 2.13
N THR A 6 -3.62 6.50 0.97
CA THR A 6 -4.10 7.10 -0.28
C THR A 6 -5.53 6.67 -0.59
N TRP A 7 -6.24 7.47 -1.40
CA TRP A 7 -7.51 7.02 -1.97
C TRP A 7 -7.37 5.75 -2.83
N HIS A 8 -6.20 5.54 -3.44
CA HIS A 8 -5.89 4.30 -4.16
C HIS A 8 -5.89 3.10 -3.21
N ALA A 9 -5.21 3.19 -2.06
CA ALA A 9 -5.22 2.14 -1.03
C ALA A 9 -6.62 1.81 -0.53
N LEU A 10 -7.50 2.79 -0.41
CA LEU A 10 -8.89 2.56 -0.01
C LEU A 10 -9.70 1.84 -1.09
N ALA A 11 -9.50 2.19 -2.36
CA ALA A 11 -10.16 1.51 -3.48
C ALA A 11 -9.71 0.04 -3.57
N GLU A 12 -8.42 -0.20 -3.39
CA GLU A 12 -7.87 -1.56 -3.34
C GLU A 12 -8.37 -2.35 -2.14
N LEU A 13 -8.38 -1.74 -0.94
CA LEU A 13 -8.92 -2.36 0.26
C LEU A 13 -10.36 -2.84 0.04
N TRP A 14 -11.21 -2.00 -0.54
CA TRP A 14 -12.59 -2.37 -0.86
C TRP A 14 -12.66 -3.52 -1.87
N SER A 15 -11.87 -3.45 -2.95
CA SER A 15 -11.81 -4.48 -4.00
C SER A 15 -11.31 -5.83 -3.47
N VAL A 16 -10.31 -5.81 -2.57
CA VAL A 16 -9.76 -7.02 -1.94
C VAL A 16 -10.80 -7.65 -1.03
N LEU A 17 -11.37 -6.90 -0.09
CA LEU A 17 -12.35 -7.42 0.88
C LEU A 17 -13.56 -8.10 0.22
N THR A 18 -14.01 -7.57 -0.92
CA THR A 18 -15.15 -8.11 -1.67
C THR A 18 -14.79 -9.31 -2.56
N ARG A 19 -13.50 -9.57 -2.81
CA ARG A 19 -13.00 -10.67 -3.66
C ARG A 19 -12.43 -11.85 -2.90
N LEU A 20 -12.11 -11.68 -1.61
CA LEU A 20 -11.54 -12.74 -0.77
C LEU A 20 -12.30 -14.07 -0.89
N PRO A 21 -11.63 -15.21 -0.69
CA PRO A 21 -12.31 -16.51 -0.61
C PRO A 21 -13.24 -16.56 0.61
N LYS A 22 -14.31 -17.36 0.52
CA LYS A 22 -15.17 -17.63 1.70
C LYS A 22 -14.37 -18.42 2.75
N PRO A 23 -14.59 -18.20 4.05
CA PRO A 23 -15.61 -17.32 4.65
C PRO A 23 -15.17 -15.85 4.84
N ALA A 24 -13.93 -15.48 4.47
CA ALA A 24 -13.37 -14.15 4.72
C ALA A 24 -13.93 -13.03 3.82
N ARG A 25 -14.66 -13.37 2.76
CA ARG A 25 -15.30 -12.40 1.85
C ARG A 25 -16.29 -11.51 2.58
N ALA A 26 -16.08 -10.20 2.51
CA ALA A 26 -17.02 -9.20 2.99
C ALA A 26 -18.11 -8.92 1.93
N SER A 27 -19.30 -8.53 2.38
CA SER A 27 -20.27 -7.86 1.50
C SER A 27 -19.76 -6.48 1.08
N PRO A 28 -20.26 -5.90 -0.03
CA PRO A 28 -19.97 -4.51 -0.41
C PRO A 28 -20.19 -3.49 0.73
N GLU A 29 -21.23 -3.67 1.53
CA GLU A 29 -21.57 -2.81 2.66
C GLU A 29 -20.55 -2.94 3.80
N GLN A 30 -20.16 -4.18 4.15
CA GLN A 30 -19.13 -4.45 5.14
C GLN A 30 -17.78 -3.87 4.70
N ALA A 31 -17.39 -4.06 3.45
CA ALA A 31 -16.16 -3.49 2.90
C ALA A 31 -16.18 -1.95 2.95
N LEU A 32 -17.31 -1.32 2.63
CA LEU A 32 -17.46 0.14 2.74
C LEU A 32 -17.37 0.65 4.18
N GLN A 33 -17.91 -0.10 5.15
CA GLN A 33 -17.76 0.22 6.58
C GLN A 33 -16.28 0.20 7.01
N VAL A 34 -15.52 -0.80 6.56
CA VAL A 34 -14.07 -0.87 6.82
C VAL A 34 -13.36 0.34 6.21
N VAL A 35 -13.61 0.67 4.94
CA VAL A 35 -13.03 1.85 4.27
C VAL A 35 -13.34 3.15 5.04
N ARG A 36 -14.58 3.33 5.49
CA ARG A 36 -14.98 4.50 6.31
C ARG A 36 -14.23 4.56 7.63
N ARG A 37 -13.96 3.41 8.26
CA ARG A 37 -13.19 3.35 9.51
C ARG A 37 -11.70 3.65 9.28
N VAL A 38 -11.12 3.19 8.19
CA VAL A 38 -9.73 3.56 7.83
C VAL A 38 -9.63 5.07 7.61
N ARG A 39 -10.60 5.66 6.88
CA ARG A 39 -10.69 7.11 6.67
C ARG A 39 -10.85 7.94 7.94
N SER A 40 -11.35 7.37 9.04
CA SER A 40 -11.52 8.10 10.29
C SER A 40 -10.27 8.09 11.17
N VAL A 41 -9.26 7.27 10.85
CA VAL A 41 -8.04 7.12 11.67
C VAL A 41 -6.74 7.46 10.91
N TYR A 42 -6.77 7.46 9.57
CA TYR A 42 -5.65 7.86 8.73
C TYR A 42 -5.93 9.21 8.07
N ASP A 43 -4.88 10.00 7.86
CA ASP A 43 -4.90 11.13 6.95
C ASP A 43 -4.95 10.60 5.51
N VAL A 44 -6.10 10.73 4.86
CA VAL A 44 -6.33 10.17 3.52
C VAL A 44 -6.07 11.21 2.45
N ARG A 45 -5.05 10.99 1.63
CA ARG A 45 -4.63 11.91 0.58
C ARG A 45 -5.07 11.46 -0.82
N PRO A 46 -5.39 12.41 -1.72
CA PRO A 46 -5.52 12.12 -3.15
C PRO A 46 -4.19 11.62 -3.72
N VAL A 47 -4.27 10.89 -4.82
CA VAL A 47 -3.08 10.45 -5.54
C VAL A 47 -2.90 11.37 -6.75
N ASP A 48 -1.77 12.06 -6.80
CA ASP A 48 -1.39 12.92 -7.92
C ASP A 48 -1.14 12.06 -9.17
N PRO A 49 -1.56 12.48 -10.37
CA PRO A 49 -1.20 11.81 -11.62
C PRO A 49 0.29 11.48 -11.77
N ALA A 50 1.19 12.34 -11.26
CA ALA A 50 2.64 12.10 -11.28
C ALA A 50 3.05 10.82 -10.54
N VAL A 51 2.31 10.41 -9.51
CA VAL A 51 2.54 9.14 -8.80
C VAL A 51 2.33 7.95 -9.73
N TYR A 52 1.33 8.02 -10.62
CA TYR A 52 1.05 6.96 -11.58
C TYR A 52 2.12 6.88 -12.66
N ASP A 53 2.51 8.03 -13.22
CA ASP A 53 3.57 8.08 -14.24
C ASP A 53 4.89 7.54 -13.69
N GLU A 54 5.27 7.94 -12.48
CA GLU A 54 6.50 7.48 -11.84
C GLU A 54 6.42 5.99 -11.45
N ALA A 55 5.28 5.50 -10.95
CA ALA A 55 5.11 4.08 -10.65
C ALA A 55 5.20 3.20 -11.91
N LEU A 56 4.61 3.64 -13.02
CA LEU A 56 4.72 2.98 -14.32
C LEU A 56 6.18 2.95 -14.78
N GLN A 57 6.86 4.10 -14.77
CA GLN A 57 8.26 4.21 -15.16
C GLN A 57 9.15 3.31 -14.30
N ARG A 58 8.95 3.32 -12.98
CA ARG A 58 9.71 2.50 -12.03
C ARG A 58 9.54 1.00 -12.28
N CYS A 59 8.33 0.55 -12.60
CA CYS A 59 8.10 -0.84 -12.98
C CYS A 59 8.80 -1.18 -14.30
N THR A 60 8.71 -0.31 -15.30
CA THR A 60 9.38 -0.48 -16.61
C THR A 60 10.89 -0.58 -16.46
N ASP A 61 11.52 0.35 -15.74
CA ASP A 61 12.98 0.40 -15.54
C ASP A 61 13.52 -0.84 -14.84
N ARG A 62 12.69 -1.49 -14.02
CA ARG A 62 13.04 -2.67 -13.23
C ARG A 62 12.53 -3.97 -13.85
N LEU A 63 11.98 -3.92 -15.07
CA LEU A 63 11.39 -5.08 -15.76
C LEU A 63 10.33 -5.81 -14.92
N LEU A 64 9.57 -5.05 -14.14
CA LEU A 64 8.46 -5.54 -13.31
C LEU A 64 7.15 -5.43 -14.10
N SER A 65 6.21 -6.34 -13.84
CA SER A 65 4.96 -6.40 -14.59
C SER A 65 3.77 -6.82 -13.72
N SER A 66 2.56 -6.63 -14.25
CA SER A 66 1.30 -7.02 -13.61
C SER A 66 1.06 -6.30 -12.27
N GLY A 67 0.56 -7.02 -11.27
CA GLY A 67 0.11 -6.46 -9.98
C GLY A 67 1.17 -5.71 -9.18
N VAL A 68 2.47 -5.88 -9.49
CA VAL A 68 3.55 -5.12 -8.83
C VAL A 68 3.40 -3.61 -9.03
N LEU A 69 2.68 -3.17 -10.07
CA LEU A 69 2.32 -1.76 -10.28
C LEU A 69 1.56 -1.17 -9.08
N PHE A 70 0.70 -1.93 -8.44
CA PHE A 70 -0.08 -1.47 -7.29
C PHE A 70 0.81 -1.23 -6.06
N ASP A 71 1.78 -2.11 -5.82
CA ASP A 71 2.80 -1.91 -4.79
C ASP A 71 3.68 -0.68 -5.10
N ALA A 72 4.01 -0.46 -6.38
CA ALA A 72 4.75 0.73 -6.81
C ALA A 72 3.96 2.03 -6.56
N LEU A 73 2.65 2.04 -6.79
CA LEU A 73 1.81 3.21 -6.50
C LEU A 73 1.82 3.57 -5.00
N HIS A 74 1.77 2.58 -4.11
CA HIS A 74 1.86 2.82 -2.67
C HIS A 74 3.23 3.36 -2.27
N LEU A 75 4.30 2.80 -2.83
CA LEU A 75 5.66 3.24 -2.51
C LEU A 75 5.91 4.68 -2.98
N VAL A 76 5.59 4.97 -4.24
CA VAL A 76 5.79 6.31 -4.82
C VAL A 76 4.92 7.34 -4.10
N ALA A 77 3.67 7.01 -3.76
CA ALA A 77 2.84 7.91 -2.98
C ALA A 77 3.42 8.21 -1.59
N ALA A 78 4.02 7.21 -0.94
CA ALA A 78 4.69 7.39 0.35
C ALA A 78 5.94 8.29 0.24
N GLU A 79 6.70 8.17 -0.85
CA GLU A 79 7.84 9.04 -1.15
C GLU A 79 7.40 10.49 -1.38
N HIS A 80 6.36 10.71 -2.19
CA HIS A 80 5.80 12.04 -2.45
C HIS A 80 5.23 12.68 -1.18
N ALA A 81 4.70 11.86 -0.26
CA ALA A 81 4.23 12.31 1.04
C ALA A 81 5.37 12.59 2.05
N GLY A 82 6.62 12.27 1.72
CA GLY A 82 7.75 12.38 2.64
C GLY A 82 7.62 11.46 3.85
N ALA A 83 7.01 10.28 3.68
CA ALA A 83 6.79 9.34 4.78
C ALA A 83 8.12 8.79 5.31
N ASP A 84 8.22 8.63 6.64
CA ASP A 84 9.40 8.02 7.26
C ASP A 84 9.47 6.50 7.02
N ALA A 85 8.30 5.85 6.95
CA ALA A 85 8.17 4.42 6.83
C ALA A 85 6.92 3.99 6.06
N LEU A 86 7.03 2.88 5.34
CA LEU A 86 5.92 2.19 4.69
C LEU A 86 5.73 0.83 5.36
N VAL A 87 4.53 0.60 5.91
CA VAL A 87 4.19 -0.65 6.59
C VAL A 87 3.50 -1.60 5.62
N THR A 88 4.03 -2.81 5.45
CA THR A 88 3.48 -3.80 4.51
C THR A 88 3.74 -5.22 4.98
N PHE A 89 2.82 -6.14 4.72
CA PHE A 89 3.07 -7.57 4.88
C PHE A 89 3.78 -8.17 3.65
N ASN A 90 3.87 -7.46 2.53
CA ASN A 90 4.55 -7.89 1.30
C ASN A 90 5.96 -7.30 1.21
N GLY A 91 6.88 -7.75 2.07
CA GLY A 91 8.24 -7.21 2.10
C GLY A 91 9.00 -7.36 0.78
N SER A 92 8.88 -8.52 0.12
CA SER A 92 9.67 -8.86 -1.06
C SER A 92 9.42 -7.92 -2.24
N ASP A 93 8.17 -7.59 -2.54
CA ASP A 93 7.87 -6.74 -3.71
C ASP A 93 8.23 -5.28 -3.45
N PHE A 94 7.98 -4.78 -2.23
CA PHE A 94 8.39 -3.42 -1.87
C PHE A 94 9.91 -3.25 -1.87
N LEU A 95 10.67 -4.22 -1.37
CA LEU A 95 12.14 -4.15 -1.41
C LEU A 95 12.67 -4.07 -2.84
N ARG A 96 12.07 -4.80 -3.79
CA ARG A 96 12.42 -4.73 -5.22
C ARG A 96 12.10 -3.37 -5.85
N LEU A 97 11.22 -2.57 -5.24
CA LEU A 97 10.78 -1.25 -5.71
C LEU A 97 11.49 -0.08 -5.02
N THR A 98 12.14 -0.31 -3.87
CA THR A 98 12.85 0.75 -3.14
C THR A 98 14.03 1.36 -3.91
N ALA A 99 14.27 2.63 -3.66
CA ALA A 99 15.43 3.43 -4.05
C ALA A 99 16.08 4.00 -2.77
N PRO A 100 17.29 4.58 -2.83
CA PRO A 100 17.95 5.13 -1.64
C PRO A 100 17.15 6.20 -0.89
N SER A 101 16.25 6.92 -1.58
CA SER A 101 15.35 7.93 -1.01
C SER A 101 14.01 7.38 -0.55
N SER A 102 13.76 6.08 -0.70
CA SER A 102 12.48 5.48 -0.31
C SER A 102 12.28 5.48 1.21
N PRO A 103 11.02 5.51 1.68
CA PRO A 103 10.71 5.30 3.09
C PRO A 103 11.25 3.95 3.57
N ARG A 104 11.53 3.84 4.87
CA ARG A 104 11.91 2.55 5.48
C ARG A 104 10.75 1.56 5.34
N ILE A 105 11.01 0.39 4.75
CA ILE A 105 10.03 -0.69 4.71
C ILE A 105 9.95 -1.36 6.08
N VAL A 106 8.76 -1.42 6.66
CA VAL A 106 8.47 -2.09 7.95
C VAL A 106 7.54 -3.26 7.69
N ILE A 107 8.00 -4.46 8.02
CA ILE A 107 7.26 -5.71 7.84
C ILE A 107 6.77 -6.20 9.20
N PRO A 108 5.45 -6.25 9.48
CA PRO A 108 4.94 -6.74 10.75
C PRO A 108 5.00 -8.28 10.88
N PRO A 109 5.10 -8.82 12.12
CA PRO A 109 5.33 -8.09 13.37
C PRO A 109 6.74 -7.49 13.40
N TYR A 110 6.88 -6.29 14.00
CA TYR A 110 8.17 -5.62 14.17
C TYR A 110 8.42 -5.32 15.67
N PRO A 111 9.55 -5.78 16.27
CA PRO A 111 10.55 -6.65 15.65
C PRO A 111 9.97 -8.02 15.26
N PRO A 112 10.55 -8.71 14.26
CA PRO A 112 10.10 -10.05 13.88
C PRO A 112 10.13 -10.95 15.12
N GLU A 113 9.07 -11.72 15.34
CA GLU A 113 9.06 -12.71 16.42
C GLU A 113 10.24 -13.65 16.22
N VAL A 114 11.16 -13.69 17.19
CA VAL A 114 12.19 -14.71 17.26
C VAL A 114 11.47 -16.00 17.64
N THR A 115 11.14 -16.81 16.66
CA THR A 115 10.73 -18.20 16.91
C THR A 115 11.98 -18.96 17.35
N LEU A 116 11.99 -19.42 18.61
CA LEU A 116 13.03 -20.30 19.18
C LEU A 116 13.12 -21.64 18.43
#